data_AF-A0A392QI62-F1
#
_entry.id   AF-A0A392QI62-F1
#
_cell.length_a   1.000
_cell.length_b   1.000
_cell.length_c   1.000
_cell.angle_alpha   90.00
_cell.angle_beta   90.00
_cell.angle_gamma   90.00
#
_symmetry.space_group_name_H-M   'P 1'
#
loop_
_entity.id
_entity.type
_entity.pdbx_description
1 polymer ?
#
loop_
_entity_poly.entity_id
_entity_poly.type
_entity_poly.pdbx_seq_one_letter_code
_entity_poly.pdbx_strand_id
1 'polypeptide(L)'
;DKNKDYVVAEHQALLCASKCTFVANLFPPLPEETSKQSKFSSIGSQFKQQLQSLMETLSTTEPHYIRCVKPNTVLQPGIFENFNVLNQLRCGGVLEAIRISCAGYPTKRTFEEFLDRFGMLAPDVLDGYIL
;
A
#
# COMPACT_ATOMS: atom_id res chain seq x y z
N ASP A 1 25.26 11.28 -6.83
CA ASP A 1 25.89 10.22 -6.03
C ASP A 1 24.95 9.07 -5.70
N LYS A 2 23.83 9.26 -4.97
CA LYS A 2 22.93 8.16 -4.56
C LYS A 2 22.36 7.26 -5.68
N ASN A 3 22.09 7.80 -6.86
CA ASN A 3 21.52 7.01 -7.98
C ASN A 3 22.57 6.23 -8.79
N LYS A 4 23.86 6.41 -8.45
CA LYS A 4 24.99 5.80 -9.15
C LYS A 4 25.84 4.91 -8.26
N ASP A 5 25.31 4.46 -7.14
CA ASP A 5 25.97 3.49 -6.28
C ASP A 5 25.73 2.10 -6.90
N TYR A 6 26.73 1.58 -7.63
CA TYR A 6 26.65 0.28 -8.30
C TYR A 6 27.72 -0.65 -7.75
N VAL A 7 27.43 -1.96 -7.78
CA VAL A 7 28.43 -2.96 -7.44
C VAL A 7 29.47 -2.99 -8.55
N VAL A 8 30.71 -2.66 -8.20
CA VAL A 8 31.87 -2.74 -9.08
C VAL A 8 32.12 -4.22 -9.42
N ALA A 9 32.21 -4.55 -10.72
CA ALA A 9 32.27 -5.93 -11.20
C ALA A 9 33.46 -6.70 -10.62
N GLU A 10 34.59 -6.03 -10.42
CA GLU A 10 35.80 -6.58 -9.81
C GLU A 10 35.58 -7.00 -8.36
N HIS A 11 34.82 -6.21 -7.59
CA HIS A 11 34.47 -6.55 -6.21
C HIS A 11 33.54 -7.76 -6.17
N GLN A 12 32.58 -7.83 -7.09
CA GLN A 12 31.69 -8.98 -7.21
C GLN A 12 32.45 -10.26 -7.54
N ALA A 13 33.38 -10.21 -8.51
CA ALA A 13 34.21 -11.35 -8.88
C ALA A 13 35.09 -11.84 -7.71
N LEU A 14 35.69 -10.91 -6.96
CA LEU A 14 36.48 -11.24 -5.76
C LEU A 14 35.65 -11.93 -4.69
N LEU A 15 34.44 -11.43 -4.42
CA LEU A 15 33.55 -12.01 -3.40
C LEU A 15 33.02 -13.38 -3.83
N CYS A 16 32.71 -13.57 -5.11
CA CYS A 16 32.30 -14.87 -5.68
C CYS A 16 33.40 -15.93 -5.54
N ALA A 17 34.67 -15.53 -5.64
CA ALA A 17 35.82 -16.44 -5.49
C ALA A 17 36.13 -16.83 -4.03
N SER A 18 35.34 -16.34 -3.06
CA SER A 18 35.52 -16.67 -1.65
C SER A 18 35.33 -18.15 -1.38
N LYS A 19 36.18 -18.72 -0.51
CA LYS A 19 36.04 -20.09 -0.02
C LYS A 19 34.89 -20.25 0.98
N CYS A 20 34.40 -19.14 1.53
CA CYS A 20 33.24 -19.14 2.41
C CYS A 20 31.96 -19.16 1.58
N THR A 21 31.18 -20.23 1.69
CA THR A 21 29.93 -20.42 0.93
C THR A 21 28.94 -19.29 1.15
N PHE A 22 28.83 -18.75 2.37
CA PHE A 22 27.98 -17.59 2.63
C PHE A 22 28.41 -16.38 1.80
N VAL A 23 29.72 -16.05 1.80
CA VAL A 23 30.27 -14.87 1.11
C VAL A 23 30.18 -15.02 -0.41
N ALA A 24 30.49 -16.20 -0.94
CA ALA A 24 30.40 -16.49 -2.37
C ALA A 24 28.98 -16.30 -2.93
N ASN A 25 27.96 -16.49 -2.09
CA ASN A 25 26.55 -16.41 -2.49
C ASN A 25 25.90 -15.03 -2.26
N LEU A 26 26.61 -14.05 -1.71
CA LEU A 26 26.03 -12.72 -1.46
C LEU A 26 25.76 -11.93 -2.74
N PHE A 27 26.58 -12.13 -3.78
CA PHE A 27 26.51 -11.39 -5.03
C PHE A 27 26.61 -12.34 -6.23
N PRO A 28 25.60 -13.19 -6.47
CA PRO A 28 25.64 -14.18 -7.53
C PRO A 28 25.89 -13.51 -8.89
N PRO A 29 26.66 -14.16 -9.78
CA PRO A 29 26.92 -13.62 -11.11
C PRO A 29 25.59 -13.41 -11.86
N LEU A 30 25.49 -12.28 -12.55
CA LEU A 30 24.33 -12.02 -13.41
C LEU A 30 24.33 -13.04 -14.57
N PRO A 31 23.15 -13.50 -15.04
CA PRO A 31 23.06 -14.39 -16.18
C PRO A 31 23.75 -13.78 -17.41
N GLU A 32 24.64 -14.53 -18.06
CA GLU A 32 25.27 -14.13 -19.32
C GLU A 32 24.25 -14.20 -20.45
N GLU A 33 23.44 -13.16 -20.64
CA GLU A 33 22.62 -13.03 -21.85
C GLU A 33 22.71 -11.62 -22.44
N THR A 34 23.22 -11.60 -23.67
CA THR A 34 23.16 -10.54 -24.70
C THR A 34 24.03 -9.28 -24.56
N SER A 35 25.19 -9.37 -25.23
CA SER A 35 25.71 -8.36 -26.18
C SER A 35 25.84 -6.89 -25.74
N LYS A 36 27.10 -6.47 -25.60
CA LYS A 36 27.65 -5.16 -26.04
C LYS A 36 26.75 -3.94 -25.78
N GLN A 37 26.43 -3.69 -24.53
CA GLN A 37 26.32 -2.34 -23.98
C GLN A 37 26.24 -2.54 -22.47
N SER A 38 27.32 -2.20 -21.77
CA SER A 38 27.27 -1.92 -20.34
C SER A 38 26.34 -0.73 -20.14
N LYS A 39 25.02 -0.97 -20.20
CA LYS A 39 24.01 0.02 -19.84
C LYS A 39 24.05 0.04 -18.33
N PHE A 40 24.85 0.96 -17.81
CA PHE A 40 24.72 1.46 -16.47
C PHE A 40 23.22 1.57 -16.13
N SER A 41 22.71 0.62 -15.34
CA SER A 41 21.34 0.68 -14.81
C SER A 41 21.42 1.41 -13.49
N SER A 42 20.84 2.60 -13.44
CA SER A 42 20.79 3.35 -12.20
C SER A 42 19.89 2.65 -11.18
N ILE A 43 20.12 2.86 -9.89
CA ILE A 43 19.26 2.31 -8.81
C ILE A 43 17.79 2.69 -9.07
N GLY A 44 17.53 3.92 -9.53
CA GLY A 44 16.19 4.37 -9.88
C GLY A 44 15.57 3.62 -11.07
N SER A 45 16.36 3.23 -12.05
CA SER A 45 15.89 2.43 -13.19
C SER A 45 15.48 1.03 -12.75
N GLN A 46 16.30 0.40 -11.90
CA GLN A 46 16.00 -0.92 -11.34
C GLN A 46 14.78 -0.86 -10.41
N PHE A 47 14.71 0.12 -9.50
CA PHE A 47 13.57 0.32 -8.61
C PHE A 47 12.27 0.54 -9.41
N LYS A 48 12.31 1.31 -10.50
CA LYS A 48 11.14 1.52 -11.36
C LYS A 48 10.63 0.20 -11.95
N GLN A 49 11.53 -0.64 -12.47
CA GLN A 49 11.15 -1.95 -13.04
C GLN A 49 10.57 -2.88 -11.97
N GLN A 50 11.20 -2.93 -10.78
CA GLN A 50 10.71 -3.72 -9.66
C GLN A 50 9.33 -3.24 -9.17
N LEU A 51 9.14 -1.92 -9.04
CA LEU A 51 7.86 -1.33 -8.67
C LEU A 51 6.78 -1.64 -9.72
N GLN A 52 7.11 -1.55 -11.01
CA GLN A 52 6.16 -1.89 -12.07
C GLN A 52 5.72 -3.36 -11.98
N SER A 53 6.67 -4.30 -11.87
CA SER A 53 6.36 -5.72 -11.74
C SER A 53 5.53 -6.04 -10.49
N LEU A 54 5.82 -5.36 -9.37
CA LEU A 54 5.01 -5.47 -8.15
C LEU A 54 3.58 -4.97 -8.39
N MET A 55 3.41 -3.81 -9.03
CA MET A 55 2.09 -3.24 -9.32
C MET A 55 1.28 -4.12 -10.27
N GLU A 56 1.93 -4.71 -11.29
CA GLU A 56 1.30 -5.68 -12.19
C GLU A 56 0.77 -6.88 -11.39
N THR A 57 1.58 -7.45 -10.50
CA THR A 57 1.16 -8.56 -9.64
C THR A 57 -0.04 -8.18 -8.75
N LEU A 58 0.04 -7.04 -8.06
CA LEU A 58 -1.04 -6.57 -7.17
C LEU A 58 -2.35 -6.31 -7.93
N SER A 59 -2.27 -5.81 -9.17
CA SER A 59 -3.45 -5.54 -10.00
C SER A 59 -4.24 -6.78 -10.41
N THR A 60 -3.66 -7.97 -10.27
CA THR A 60 -4.35 -9.25 -10.51
C THR A 60 -5.16 -9.76 -9.31
N THR A 61 -5.09 -9.06 -8.18
CA THR A 61 -5.73 -9.46 -6.92
C THR A 61 -6.81 -8.47 -6.48
N GLU A 62 -7.65 -8.86 -5.51
CA GLU A 62 -8.56 -7.93 -4.85
C GLU A 62 -7.81 -7.16 -3.74
N PRO A 63 -7.69 -5.83 -3.83
CA PRO A 63 -6.89 -5.06 -2.89
C PRO A 63 -7.64 -4.75 -1.60
N HIS A 64 -6.98 -4.96 -0.47
CA HIS A 64 -7.43 -4.50 0.85
C HIS A 64 -6.45 -3.44 1.38
N TYR A 65 -6.97 -2.27 1.77
CA TYR A 65 -6.14 -1.13 2.17
C TYR A 65 -6.20 -0.89 3.67
N ILE A 66 -5.02 -0.82 4.31
CA ILE A 66 -4.87 -0.40 5.71
C ILE A 66 -4.14 0.93 5.74
N ARG A 67 -4.72 1.93 6.42
CA ARG A 67 -4.13 3.27 6.59
C ARG A 67 -3.70 3.46 8.04
N CYS A 68 -2.40 3.40 8.29
CA CYS A 68 -1.84 3.65 9.60
C CYS A 68 -1.78 5.17 9.87
N VAL A 69 -2.11 5.57 11.11
CA VAL A 69 -2.07 6.97 11.54
C VAL A 69 -1.17 7.08 12.76
N LYS A 70 -0.16 7.95 12.71
CA LYS A 70 0.68 8.29 13.85
C LYS A 70 -0.02 9.36 14.70
N PRO A 71 -0.40 9.07 15.97
CA PRO A 71 -1.23 9.97 16.76
C PRO A 71 -0.46 11.18 17.28
N ASN A 72 0.86 11.06 17.49
CA ASN A 72 1.73 12.16 17.92
C ASN A 72 3.16 11.94 17.46
N THR A 73 3.94 13.02 17.36
CA THR A 73 5.35 12.98 16.93
C THR A 73 6.31 12.44 18.00
N VAL A 74 5.97 12.62 19.28
CA VAL A 74 6.80 12.29 20.45
C VAL A 74 6.82 10.81 20.86
N LEU A 75 6.08 9.95 20.14
CA LEU A 75 6.03 8.49 20.35
C LEU A 75 5.50 8.07 21.73
N GLN A 76 4.54 8.81 22.29
CA GLN A 76 3.96 8.51 23.60
C GLN A 76 2.49 8.06 23.49
N PRO A 77 2.05 7.09 24.30
CA PRO A 77 0.63 6.74 24.38
C PRO A 77 -0.19 7.88 24.98
N GLY A 78 -1.49 7.94 24.65
CA GLY A 78 -2.43 8.91 25.23
C GLY A 78 -2.34 10.34 24.68
N ILE A 79 -1.37 10.65 23.82
CA ILE A 79 -1.23 11.97 23.19
C ILE A 79 -1.79 11.93 21.76
N PHE A 80 -2.68 12.86 21.43
CA PHE A 80 -3.29 12.99 20.11
C PHE A 80 -3.13 14.40 19.54
N GLU A 81 -2.37 14.52 18.46
CA GLU A 81 -2.08 15.78 17.77
C GLU A 81 -3.03 15.95 16.58
N ASN A 82 -4.15 16.65 16.82
CA ASN A 82 -5.23 16.84 15.84
C ASN A 82 -4.74 17.28 14.45
N PHE A 83 -3.85 18.26 14.39
CA PHE A 83 -3.35 18.80 13.12
C PHE A 83 -2.59 17.73 12.31
N ASN A 84 -1.68 17.00 12.97
CA ASN A 84 -0.86 15.97 12.32
C ASN A 84 -1.70 14.79 11.87
N VAL A 85 -2.68 14.38 12.68
CA VAL A 85 -3.61 13.30 12.30
C VAL A 85 -4.49 13.74 11.13
N LEU A 86 -5.07 14.94 11.17
CA LEU A 86 -5.90 15.46 10.08
C LEU A 86 -5.13 15.53 8.76
N ASN A 87 -3.87 15.98 8.80
CA ASN A 87 -3.01 16.03 7.62
C ASN A 87 -2.74 14.63 7.06
N GLN A 88 -2.46 13.64 7.92
CA GLN A 88 -2.31 12.24 7.51
C GLN A 88 -3.60 11.67 6.88
N LEU A 89 -4.78 11.99 7.41
CA LEU A 89 -6.05 11.56 6.83
C LEU A 89 -6.31 12.16 5.44
N ARG A 90 -5.86 13.40 5.21
CA ARG A 90 -5.89 14.04 3.88
C ARG A 90 -4.92 13.39 2.92
N CYS A 91 -3.63 13.33 3.27
CA CYS A 91 -2.58 12.74 2.43
C CYS A 91 -2.80 11.24 2.17
N GLY A 92 -3.35 10.51 3.14
CA GLY A 92 -3.69 9.10 3.04
C GLY A 92 -4.98 8.81 2.27
N GLY A 93 -5.70 9.85 1.81
CA GLY A 93 -6.92 9.72 1.02
C GLY A 93 -8.15 9.26 1.81
N VAL A 94 -8.09 9.21 3.14
CA VAL A 94 -9.21 8.74 3.99
C VAL A 94 -10.39 9.69 3.88
N LEU A 95 -10.15 11.00 3.97
CA LEU A 95 -11.22 12.00 3.84
C LEU A 95 -11.83 11.99 2.43
N GLU A 96 -11.02 11.69 1.41
CA GLU A 96 -11.49 11.60 0.04
C GLU A 96 -12.34 10.34 -0.19
N ALA A 97 -11.94 9.21 0.38
CA ALA A 97 -12.74 7.98 0.36
C ALA A 97 -14.11 8.17 1.04
N ILE A 98 -14.14 8.89 2.18
CA ILE A 98 -15.40 9.27 2.85
C ILE A 98 -16.24 10.14 1.91
N ARG A 99 -15.65 11.17 1.31
CA ARG A 99 -16.34 12.08 0.38
C ARG A 99 -16.98 11.32 -0.79
N ILE A 100 -16.24 10.41 -1.42
CA ILE A 100 -16.72 9.57 -2.52
C ILE A 100 -17.88 8.67 -2.04
N SER A 101 -17.73 8.04 -0.88
CA SER A 101 -18.78 7.18 -0.29
C SER A 101 -20.08 7.96 -0.03
N CYS A 102 -19.97 9.17 0.52
CA CYS A 102 -21.12 10.04 0.80
C CYS A 102 -21.81 10.60 -0.46
N ALA A 103 -21.12 10.66 -1.60
CA ALA A 103 -21.73 11.08 -2.87
C ALA A 103 -22.67 10.03 -3.47
N GLY A 104 -22.61 8.78 -2.99
CA GLY A 104 -23.58 7.74 -3.31
C GLY A 104 -24.59 7.54 -2.17
N TYR A 105 -24.74 6.29 -1.74
CA TYR A 105 -25.56 5.90 -0.59
C TYR A 105 -24.69 5.08 0.38
N PRO A 106 -24.03 5.75 1.35
CA PRO A 106 -23.06 5.09 2.23
C PRO A 106 -23.72 4.09 3.17
N THR A 107 -24.99 4.31 3.52
CA THR A 107 -25.77 3.42 4.38
C THR A 107 -26.54 2.43 3.51
N LYS A 108 -26.12 1.16 3.53
CA LYS A 108 -26.88 0.04 2.97
C LYS A 108 -27.37 -0.82 4.12
N ARG A 109 -28.69 -0.90 4.27
CA ARG A 109 -29.35 -1.73 5.27
C ARG A 109 -30.33 -2.65 4.57
N THR A 110 -30.54 -3.83 5.13
CA THR A 110 -31.64 -4.70 4.70
C THR A 110 -32.97 -4.03 5.03
N PHE A 111 -34.03 -4.50 4.37
CA PHE A 111 -35.37 -3.96 4.62
C PHE A 111 -35.81 -4.19 6.07
N GLU A 112 -35.51 -5.35 6.64
CA GLU A 112 -35.80 -5.68 8.05
C GLU A 112 -35.12 -4.70 9.01
N GLU A 113 -33.81 -4.47 8.88
CA GLU A 113 -33.06 -3.50 9.70
C GLU A 113 -33.55 -2.05 9.54
N PHE A 114 -34.11 -1.72 8.36
CA PHE A 114 -34.69 -0.42 8.11
C PHE A 114 -36.03 -0.27 8.83
N LEU A 115 -36.92 -1.26 8.73
CA LEU A 115 -38.23 -1.26 9.41
C LEU A 115 -38.08 -1.32 10.92
N ASP A 116 -37.20 -2.17 11.45
CA ASP A 116 -36.93 -2.25 12.89
C ASP A 116 -36.51 -0.88 13.45
N ARG A 117 -35.64 -0.15 12.73
CA ARG A 117 -35.15 1.15 13.18
C ARG A 117 -36.12 2.31 12.95
N PHE A 118 -36.80 2.35 11.81
CA PHE A 118 -37.53 3.54 11.35
C PHE A 118 -39.04 3.32 11.24
N GLY A 119 -39.54 2.10 11.43
CA GLY A 119 -40.95 1.78 11.33
C GLY A 119 -41.83 2.54 12.31
N MET A 120 -41.32 2.84 13.51
CA MET A 120 -42.01 3.69 14.49
C MET A 120 -42.28 5.12 14.01
N LEU A 121 -41.57 5.60 12.97
CA LEU A 121 -41.79 6.93 12.40
C LEU A 121 -43.00 6.96 11.46
N ALA A 122 -43.51 5.79 11.04
CA ALA A 122 -44.65 5.64 10.15
C ALA A 122 -45.53 4.44 10.59
N PRO A 123 -46.16 4.50 11.77
CA PRO A 123 -46.98 3.41 12.30
C PRO A 123 -48.12 3.01 11.37
N ASP A 124 -48.77 3.98 10.71
CA ASP A 124 -49.87 3.74 9.76
C ASP A 124 -49.46 2.88 8.56
N VAL A 125 -48.18 2.90 8.18
CA VAL A 125 -47.64 2.07 7.09
C VAL A 125 -47.40 0.64 7.56
N LEU A 126 -47.08 0.44 8.84
CA LEU A 126 -46.89 -0.89 9.42
C LEU A 126 -48.23 -1.57 9.74
N ASP A 127 -49.23 -0.81 10.19
CA ASP A 127 -50.56 -1.33 10.53
C ASP A 127 -51.34 -1.87 9.30
N GLY A 128 -50.95 -1.47 8.09
CA GLY A 128 -51.47 -2.03 6.82
C GLY A 128 -50.83 -3.36 6.38
N TYR A 129 -49.74 -3.79 7.05
CA TYR A 129 -49.02 -5.05 6.81
C TYR A 129 -49.06 -5.96 8.04
N ILE A 130 -50.18 -5.97 8.77
CA ILE A 130 -50.44 -7.04 9.75
C ILE A 130 -50.45 -8.37 8.99
N LEU A 131 -49.37 -9.15 9.17
CA LEU A 131 -49.35 -10.60 9.01
C LEU A 131 -50.30 -11.25 10.01
#